data_AF-A0A1I0XHA6-F1
#
_entry.id   AF-A0A1I0XHA6-F1
#
_cell.length_a   1.000
_cell.length_b   1.000
_cell.length_c   1.000
_cell.angle_alpha   90.00
_cell.angle_beta   90.00
_cell.angle_gamma   90.00
#
_symmetry.space_group_name_H-M   'P 1'
#
loop_
_entity.id
_entity.type
_entity.pdbx_description
1 polymer ?
#
loop_
_entity_poly.entity_id
_entity_poly.type
_entity_poly.pdbx_seq_one_letter_code
_entity_poly.pdbx_strand_id
1 'polypeptide(L)' 'MEDGIDSSKEAGRLMISVLSAVAEIERENIRVQTMEGRMQKAREGKWNGGFAPYGYALVDGKLEIN' A
#
# COMPACT_ATOMS: atom_id res chain seq x y z
N MET A 1 22.52 -37.51 26.16
CA MET A 1 22.68 -36.07 25.89
C MET A 1 21.85 -35.82 24.65
N GLU A 2 20.59 -35.45 24.85
CA GLU A 2 19.64 -35.23 23.76
C GLU A 2 19.83 -33.78 23.34
N ASP A 3 20.61 -33.58 22.28
CA ASP A 3 20.96 -32.25 21.75
C ASP A 3 19.77 -31.71 20.96
N GLY A 4 18.69 -31.46 21.68
CA GLY A 4 17.47 -30.86 21.17
C GLY A 4 17.66 -29.36 21.08
N ILE A 5 18.50 -28.89 20.16
CA ILE A 5 18.29 -27.53 19.63
C ILE A 5 16.86 -27.55 19.10
N ASP A 6 16.01 -26.72 19.69
CA ASP A 6 14.60 -26.59 19.34
C ASP A 6 14.48 -25.92 17.97
N SER A 7 14.87 -26.67 16.93
CA SER A 7 14.95 -26.28 15.54
C SER A 7 13.58 -25.83 15.01
N SER A 8 12.51 -26.35 15.61
CA SER A 8 11.14 -25.93 15.33
C SER A 8 10.88 -24.47 15.76
N LYS A 9 11.34 -24.08 16.95
CA LYS A 9 11.24 -22.70 17.42
C LYS A 9 12.16 -21.75 16.65
N GLU A 10 13.34 -22.20 16.24
CA GLU A 10 14.26 -21.41 15.42
C GLU A 10 13.74 -21.21 14.00
N ALA A 11 13.22 -22.26 13.36
CA ALA A 11 12.57 -22.18 12.05
C ALA A 11 11.34 -21.26 12.09
N GLY A 12 10.53 -21.33 13.16
CA GLY A 12 9.39 -20.43 13.35
C GLY A 12 9.81 -18.97 13.47
N ARG A 13 10.88 -18.67 14.21
CA ARG A 13 11.44 -17.31 14.29
C ARG A 13 11.95 -16.81 12.94
N LEU A 14 12.67 -17.64 12.20
CA LEU A 14 13.15 -17.28 10.86
C LEU A 14 11.98 -17.01 9.90
N MET A 15 10.94 -17.85 9.94
CA MET A 15 9.75 -17.67 9.11
C MET A 15 9.03 -16.36 9.41
N ILE A 16 8.89 -15.99 10.69
CA ILE A 16 8.31 -14.70 11.08
C ILE A 16 9.14 -13.55 10.51
N SER A 17 10.47 -13.58 10.65
CA SER A 17 11.34 -12.52 10.12
C SER A 17 11.21 -12.37 8.60
N VAL A 18 11.13 -13.48 7.86
CA VAL A 18 10.93 -13.45 6.41
C VAL A 18 9.57 -12.85 6.06
N LEU A 19 8.50 -13.28 6.74
CA LEU A 19 7.16 -12.73 6.51
C LEU A 19 7.08 -11.24 6.85
N SER A 20 7.77 -10.79 7.90
CA SER A 20 7.87 -9.37 8.25
C SER A 20 8.57 -8.57 7.14
N ALA A 21 9.68 -9.08 6.61
CA ALA A 21 10.40 -8.43 5.51
C ALA A 21 9.53 -8.35 4.24
N VAL A 22 8.83 -9.43 3.89
CA VAL A 22 7.90 -9.45 2.76
C VAL A 22 6.75 -8.46 2.97
N ALA A 23 6.16 -8.42 4.16
CA ALA A 23 5.09 -7.48 4.47
C ALA A 23 5.53 -6.01 4.37
N GLU A 24 6.76 -5.70 4.76
CA GLU A 24 7.32 -4.35 4.63
C GLU A 24 7.51 -3.96 3.16
N ILE A 25 8.03 -4.88 2.33
CA ILE A 25 8.19 -4.67 0.90
C ILE A 25 6.83 -4.45 0.22
N GLU A 26 5.84 -5.29 0.51
CA GLU A 26 4.50 -5.16 -0.06
C GLU A 26 3.84 -3.82 0.34
N ARG A 27 4.04 -3.37 1.57
CA ARG A 27 3.56 -2.06 2.01
C ARG A 27 4.19 -0.92 1.19
N GLU A 28 5.48 -0.98 0.91
CA GLU A 28 6.14 0.04 0.08
C GLU A 28 5.67 -0.03 -1.37
N ASN A 29 5.49 -1.23 -1.92
CA ASN A 29 4.94 -1.42 -3.28
C ASN A 29 3.54 -0.78 -3.41
N ILE A 30 2.65 -1.04 -2.46
CA ILE A 30 1.32 -0.42 -2.42
C ILE A 30 1.42 1.10 -2.35
N ARG A 31 2.36 1.63 -1.55
CA ARG A 31 2.58 3.07 -1.41
C ARG A 31 2.99 3.69 -2.74
N VAL A 32 4.01 3.13 -3.40
CA VAL A 32 4.52 3.61 -4.68
C VAL A 32 3.42 3.57 -5.74
N GLN A 33 2.76 2.41 -5.92
CA GLN A 33 1.71 2.24 -6.92
C GLN A 33 0.52 3.19 -6.69
N THR A 34 0.12 3.38 -5.44
CA THR A 34 -0.95 4.33 -5.08
C THR A 34 -0.55 5.76 -5.46
N MET A 35 0.69 6.17 -5.15
CA MET A 35 1.17 7.51 -5.46
C MET A 35 1.32 7.73 -6.97
N GLU A 36 1.81 6.74 -7.70
CA GLU A 36 1.89 6.78 -9.17
C GLU A 36 0.51 6.93 -9.81
N GLY A 37 -0.48 6.16 -9.36
CA GLY A 37 -1.86 6.31 -9.84
C GLY A 37 -2.46 7.69 -9.56
N ARG A 38 -2.15 8.29 -8.40
CA ARG A 38 -2.56 9.67 -8.06
C ARG A 38 -1.86 10.70 -8.95
N MET A 39 -0.56 10.54 -9.18
CA MET A 39 0.21 11.42 -10.07
C MET A 39 -0.29 11.34 -11.50
N GLN A 40 -0.62 10.13 -11.98
CA GLN A 40 -1.21 9.95 -13.31
C GLN A 40 -2.55 10.68 -13.44
N LYS A 41 -3.47 10.52 -12.47
CA LYS A 41 -4.74 11.25 -12.48
C LYS A 41 -4.52 12.76 -12.54
N ALA A 42 -3.58 13.29 -11.77
CA ALA A 42 -3.24 14.71 -11.81
C ALA A 42 -2.68 15.15 -13.17
N ARG A 43 -1.82 14.34 -13.81
CA ARG A 43 -1.31 14.58 -15.17
C ARG A 43 -2.42 14.57 -16.22
N GLU A 44 -3.45 13.74 -16.04
CA GLU A 44 -4.64 13.69 -16.89
C GLU A 44 -5.66 14.80 -16.59
N GLY A 45 -5.37 15.70 -15.64
CA GLY A 45 -6.29 16.75 -15.21
C GLY A 45 -7.51 16.24 -14.43
N LYS A 46 -7.43 15.01 -13.91
CA LYS A 46 -8.48 14.38 -13.09
C LYS A 46 -8.21 14.61 -11.61
N TRP A 47 -9.27 14.54 -10.82
CA TRP A 47 -9.20 14.57 -9.36
C TRP A 47 -8.43 13.35 -8.84
N ASN A 48 -7.40 13.59 -8.04
CA ASN A 48 -6.43 12.58 -7.61
C ASN A 48 -6.73 11.97 -6.22
N GLY A 49 -7.88 12.27 -5.62
CA GLY A 49 -8.42 11.48 -4.51
C GLY A 49 -9.05 12.28 -3.37
N GLY A 50 -9.67 11.57 -2.42
CA GLY A 50 -10.48 12.18 -1.37
C GLY A 50 -11.89 12.51 -1.86
N PHE A 51 -12.72 13.02 -0.95
CA PHE A 51 -14.06 13.50 -1.29
C PHE A 51 -13.96 14.76 -2.17
N ALA A 52 -14.97 14.96 -3.03
CA ALA A 52 -15.09 16.21 -3.78
C ALA A 52 -15.13 17.40 -2.79
N PRO A 53 -14.39 18.49 -3.02
CA PRO A 53 -14.49 19.69 -2.20
C PRO A 53 -15.90 20.28 -2.21
N TYR A 54 -16.25 21.05 -1.18
CA TYR A 54 -17.54 21.74 -1.13
C TYR A 54 -17.74 22.65 -2.36
N GLY A 55 -18.94 22.62 -2.94
CA GLY A 55 -19.26 23.37 -4.15
C GLY A 55 -18.87 22.68 -5.46
N TYR A 56 -18.23 21.51 -5.41
CA TYR A 56 -17.88 20.71 -6.59
C TYR A 56 -18.55 19.33 -6.57
N ALA A 57 -18.93 18.83 -7.74
CA ALA A 57 -19.27 17.45 -7.99
C ALA A 57 -18.11 16.73 -8.68
N LEU A 58 -17.88 15.47 -8.33
CA LEU A 58 -16.93 14.60 -9.04
C LEU A 58 -17.68 13.89 -10.18
N VAL A 59 -17.58 14.42 -11.40
CA VAL A 59 -18.21 13.87 -12.61
C VAL A 59 -17.10 13.36 -13.53
N ASP A 60 -17.18 12.08 -13.94
CA ASP A 60 -16.19 11.43 -14.81
C ASP A 60 -14.72 11.61 -14.36
N GLY A 61 -14.50 11.69 -13.04
CA GLY A 61 -13.18 11.88 -12.45
C GLY A 61 -12.65 13.31 -12.50
N LYS A 62 -13.46 14.30 -12.87
CA LYS A 62 -13.15 15.73 -12.84
C LYS A 62 -14.03 16.45 -11.83
N LEU A 63 -13.54 17.56 -11.30
CA LEU A 63 -14.33 18.43 -10.45
C LEU A 63 -15.13 19.42 -11.32
N GLU A 64 -16.44 19.37 -11.21
CA GLU A 64 -17.38 20.29 -11.87
C GLU A 64 -18.08 21.15 -10.82
N ILE A 65 -18.38 22.41 -11.12
CA ILE A 65 -19.10 23.30 -10.20
C ILE A 65 -20.59 22.94 -10.25
N ASN A 66 -21.23 22.81 -9.08
CA ASN A 66 -22.68 22.63 -8.97
C ASN A 66 -23.46 23.92 -9.27
#